data_AF-A0A327L2G2-F1
#
_entry.id   AF-A0A327L2G2-F1
#
_cell.length_a   1.000
_cell.length_b   1.000
_cell.length_c   1.000
_cell.angle_alpha   90.00
_cell.angle_beta   90.00
_cell.angle_gamma   90.00
#
_symmetry.space_group_name_H-M   'P 1'
#
loop_
_entity.id
_entity.type
_entity.pdbx_description
1 polymer ?
#
loop_
_entity_poly.entity_id
_entity_poly.type
_entity_poly.pdbx_seq_one_letter_code
_entity_poly.pdbx_strand_id
1 'polypeptide(L)' 'MFADDHNPPHFHIVTPDHEALIRLSDLSVVAGSIDRRSLAVALD' A
#
# COMPACT_ATOMS: atom_id res chain seq x y z
N MET A 1 11.03 -19.51 11.08
CA MET A 1 10.16 -18.42 10.55
C MET A 1 9.62 -17.71 11.77
N PHE A 2 10.06 -16.48 12.02
CA PHE A 2 9.67 -15.75 13.22
C PHE A 2 8.26 -15.17 13.01
N ALA A 3 7.42 -15.19 14.04
CA ALA A 3 6.06 -14.65 13.99
C ALA A 3 6.00 -13.15 13.61
N ASP A 4 7.14 -12.47 13.74
CA ASP A 4 7.34 -11.03 13.47
C ASP A 4 7.84 -10.72 12.04
N ASP A 5 8.03 -11.73 11.18
CA ASP A 5 8.39 -11.55 9.76
C ASP A 5 7.15 -11.46 8.85
N HIS A 6 5.97 -11.29 9.45
CA HIS A 6 4.77 -10.94 8.72
C HIS A 6 4.60 -9.42 8.78
N ASN A 7 4.99 -8.75 7.70
CA ASN A 7 4.49 -7.40 7.44
C ASN A 7 2.97 -7.40 7.65
N PRO A 8 2.39 -6.34 8.25
CA PRO A 8 0.94 -6.27 8.44
C PRO A 8 0.23 -6.56 7.12
N PRO A 9 -0.96 -7.19 7.14
CA PRO A 9 -1.71 -7.47 5.92
C PRO A 9 -1.78 -6.21 5.05
N HIS A 10 -1.37 -6.34 3.79
CA HIS A 10 -1.25 -5.23 2.86
C HIS A 10 -1.60 -5.67 1.44
N PHE A 11 -1.90 -4.70 0.59
CA PHE A 11 -2.01 -4.88 -0.86
C PHE A 11 -1.10 -3.90 -1.58
N HIS A 12 -0.86 -4.15 -2.86
CA HIS A 12 0.04 -3.35 -3.70
C HIS A 12 -0.81 -2.52 -4.65
N ILE A 13 -0.47 -1.23 -4.79
CA ILE A 13 -0.94 -0.39 -5.89
C ILE A 13 0.25 -0.17 -6.82
N VAL A 14 0.09 -0.56 -8.08
CA VAL A 14 1.07 -0.34 -9.14
C VAL A 14 0.42 0.46 -10.26
N THR A 15 1.00 1.60 -10.58
CA THR A 15 0.65 2.45 -11.71
C THR A 15 1.90 2.67 -12.59
N PRO A 16 1.80 3.32 -13.76
CA PRO A 16 2.99 3.67 -14.54
C PRO A 16 4.01 4.53 -13.79
N ASP A 17 3.56 5.34 -12.83
CA ASP A 17 4.37 6.35 -12.14
C ASP A 17 4.62 6.02 -10.67
N HIS A 18 3.89 5.05 -10.10
CA HIS A 18 3.86 4.78 -8.67
C HIS A 18 3.85 3.29 -8.33
N GLU A 19 4.51 2.97 -7.21
CA GLU A 19 4.39 1.68 -6.53
C GLU A 19 4.26 1.98 -5.02
N ALA A 20 3.23 1.42 -4.39
CA ALA A 20 2.96 1.61 -2.97
C ALA A 20 2.40 0.34 -2.31
N LEU A 21 2.86 0.04 -1.10
CA LEU A 21 2.27 -0.94 -0.21
C LEU A 21 1.27 -0.24 0.72
N ILE A 22 0.02 -0.70 0.69
CA ILE A 22 -1.07 -0.13 1.48
C ILE A 22 -1.48 -1.10 2.59
N ARG A 23 -1.46 -0.65 3.83
CA ARG A 23 -1.91 -1.45 4.98
C ARG A 23 -3.43 -1.64 4.90
N LEU A 24 -3.89 -2.88 5.08
CA LEU A 24 -5.32 -3.20 5.00
C LEU A 24 -6.16 -2.60 6.13
N SER A 25 -5.59 -2.42 7.33
CA SER A 25 -6.34 -2.00 8.51
C SER A 25 -6.78 -0.53 8.48
N ASP A 26 -5.99 0.34 7.85
CA ASP A 26 -6.18 1.80 7.89
C ASP A 26 -5.91 2.50 6.55
N LEU A 27 -5.59 1.74 5.50
CA LEU A 27 -5.24 2.22 4.17
C LEU A 27 -4.04 3.19 4.15
N SER A 28 -3.19 3.15 5.19
CA SER A 28 -1.97 3.94 5.21
C SER A 28 -0.90 3.36 4.29
N VAL A 29 -0.08 4.24 3.71
CA VAL A 29 1.10 3.83 2.92
C VAL A 29 2.16 3.33 3.89
N VAL A 30 2.59 2.08 3.70
CA VAL A 30 3.64 1.42 4.51
C VAL A 30 5.01 1.55 3.85
N ALA A 31 5.04 1.52 2.52
CA ALA A 31 6.25 1.68 1.71
C ALA A 31 5.90 2.19 0.31
N GLY A 32 6.89 2.77 -0.37
CA GLY A 32 6.70 3.34 -1.71
C GLY A 32 6.05 4.72 -1.68
N SER A 33 5.49 5.13 -2.81
CA SER A 33 4.87 6.45 -2.95
C SER A 33 3.74 6.43 -3.96
N ILE A 34 2.70 7.21 -3.69
CA ILE A 34 1.56 7.42 -4.58
C ILE A 34 1.02 8.83 -4.32
N ASP A 35 0.61 9.53 -5.37
CA ASP A 35 -0.04 10.82 -5.22
C ASP A 35 -1.49 10.66 -4.70
N ARG A 36 -2.06 11.74 -4.14
CA ARG A 36 -3.39 11.72 -3.53
C ARG A 36 -4.51 11.37 -4.53
N ARG A 37 -4.38 11.78 -5.79
CA ARG A 37 -5.38 11.53 -6.82
C ARG A 37 -5.36 10.06 -7.25
N SER A 38 -4.18 9.51 -7.52
CA SER A 38 -4.02 8.10 -7.87
C SER A 38 -4.47 7.18 -6.74
N LEU A 39 -4.18 7.54 -5.48
CA LEU A 39 -4.67 6.80 -4.32
C LEU A 39 -6.19 6.81 -4.23
N ALA A 40 -6.84 7.96 -4.46
CA ALA A 40 -8.30 8.05 -4.43
C ALA A 40 -8.95 7.15 -5.50
N VAL A 41 -8.37 7.08 -6.71
CA VAL A 41 -8.88 6.21 -7.79
C VAL A 41 -8.70 4.73 -7.47
N ALA A 42 -7.58 4.35 -6.83
CA ALA A 42 -7.31 2.96 -6.48
C ALA A 42 -8.17 2.42 -5.32
N LEU A 43 -8.81 3.31 -4.55
CA LEU A 43 -9.65 2.98 -3.39
C LEU A 43 -11.16 3.10 -3.66
N ASP A 44 -11.56 3.52 -4.86
CA ASP A 44 -12.95 3.57 -5.33
C ASP A 44 -13.43 2.18 -5.79
#